data_AF-A0A4D9E1V7-F1
#
_entry.id   AF-A0A4D9E1V7-F1
#
_cell.length_a   1.000
_cell.length_b   1.000
_cell.length_c   1.000
_cell.angle_alpha   90.00
_cell.angle_beta   90.00
_cell.angle_gamma   90.00
#
_symmetry.space_group_name_H-M   'P 1'
#
loop_
_entity.id
_entity.type
_entity.pdbx_description
1 polymer ?
#
loop_
_entity_poly.entity_id
_entity_poly.type
_entity_poly.pdbx_seq_one_letter_code
_entity_poly.pdbx_strand_id
1 'polypeptide(L)'
;MWQEAMMRRRRYLLERAEQATDGGCGVSSEQPRSRDWLYESYYCMSQQHPLLVFLLLIVMGACLALLAVFFASGLEIDDHVAFLITVPTALAIFFAIFILVCIESVFKKLLRIFSLVVWVCLVAMGYLFMCFGGIMCPWDQVSFFLFIIFVVYTMLPFNMRDAIIASVLTSSSHTIVLSICLSTTAIITEHLVWQILANAIIFICGNLAGAYHKHLMELALQQTYQDTCNCIKSRIKLEFEKRQQVKLLPYLGPFCCFSKKKQFIRA
;
A
#
# COMPACT_ATOMS: atom_id res chain seq x y z
N MET A 1 16.50 -6.87 -20.22
CA MET A 1 15.86 -7.84 -19.29
C MET A 1 14.34 -7.71 -19.23
N TRP A 2 13.75 -6.54 -18.97
CA TRP A 2 12.28 -6.37 -18.87
C TRP A 2 11.53 -6.64 -20.19
N GLN A 3 12.12 -6.24 -21.32
CA GLN A 3 11.64 -6.55 -22.67
C GLN A 3 11.57 -8.07 -22.96
N GLU A 4 12.56 -8.83 -22.49
CA GLU A 4 12.57 -10.29 -22.67
C GLU A 4 11.55 -11.01 -21.80
N ALA A 5 11.33 -10.53 -20.58
CA ALA A 5 10.31 -11.06 -19.69
C ALA A 5 8.91 -10.82 -20.27
N MET A 6 8.66 -9.64 -20.84
CA MET A 6 7.42 -9.33 -21.58
C MET A 6 7.25 -10.20 -22.82
N MET A 7 8.31 -10.43 -23.61
CA MET A 7 8.25 -11.27 -24.81
C MET A 7 8.04 -12.75 -24.50
N ARG A 8 8.67 -13.28 -23.43
CA ARG A 8 8.40 -14.65 -22.95
C ARG A 8 6.96 -14.79 -22.47
N ARG A 9 6.44 -13.81 -21.74
CA ARG A 9 5.06 -13.82 -21.26
C ARG A 9 4.05 -13.71 -22.39
N ARG A 10 4.35 -12.92 -23.43
CA ARG A 10 3.52 -12.82 -24.65
C ARG A 10 3.43 -14.13 -25.42
N ARG A 11 4.55 -14.86 -25.55
CA ARG A 11 4.56 -16.21 -26.18
C ARG A 11 3.75 -17.22 -25.36
N TYR A 12 3.92 -17.20 -24.04
CA TYR A 12 3.19 -18.10 -23.13
C TYR A 12 1.66 -17.90 -23.18
N LEU A 13 1.19 -16.66 -23.36
CA LEU A 13 -0.23 -16.36 -23.51
C LEU A 13 -0.79 -16.73 -24.89
N LEU A 14 0.05 -16.69 -25.94
CA LEU A 14 -0.33 -17.10 -27.29
C LEU A 14 -0.46 -18.63 -27.40
N GLU A 15 0.51 -19.38 -26.89
CA GLU A 15 0.46 -20.85 -26.85
C GLU A 15 -0.76 -21.36 -26.06
N ARG A 16 -1.11 -20.65 -24.98
CA ARG A 16 -2.27 -20.98 -24.14
C ARG A 16 -3.61 -20.61 -24.79
N ALA A 17 -3.64 -19.57 -25.61
CA ALA A 17 -4.83 -19.23 -26.41
C ALA A 17 -5.04 -20.26 -27.53
N GLU A 18 -3.96 -20.72 -28.18
CA GLU A 18 -4.01 -21.82 -29.16
C GLU A 18 -4.52 -23.12 -28.53
N GLN A 19 -4.00 -23.50 -27.36
CA GLN A 19 -4.42 -24.69 -26.62
C GLN A 19 -5.89 -24.64 -26.16
N ALA A 20 -6.45 -23.46 -25.89
CA ALA A 20 -7.86 -23.30 -25.53
C ALA A 20 -8.82 -23.49 -26.72
N THR A 21 -8.31 -23.41 -27.96
CA THR A 21 -9.10 -23.60 -29.18
C THR A 21 -9.13 -25.04 -29.68
N ASP A 22 -8.21 -25.90 -29.25
CA ASP A 22 -7.99 -27.22 -29.87
C ASP A 22 -8.14 -28.43 -28.91
N GLY A 23 -8.40 -28.21 -27.61
CA GLY A 23 -8.36 -29.27 -26.60
C GLY A 23 -9.64 -29.40 -25.77
N GLY A 24 -10.55 -30.29 -26.18
CA GLY A 24 -11.57 -30.84 -25.30
C GLY A 24 -10.99 -31.83 -24.28
N CYS A 25 -11.49 -31.75 -23.05
CA CYS A 25 -11.38 -32.71 -21.93
C CYS A 25 -10.01 -32.88 -21.23
N GLY A 26 -9.97 -32.49 -19.95
CA GLY A 26 -9.18 -33.17 -18.91
C GLY A 26 -7.88 -32.52 -18.43
N VAL A 27 -7.81 -32.32 -17.11
CA VAL A 27 -6.61 -32.23 -16.25
C VAL A 27 -6.07 -30.82 -15.87
N SER A 28 -6.24 -30.51 -14.58
CA SER A 28 -5.56 -29.51 -13.73
C SER A 28 -5.64 -28.02 -14.10
N SER A 29 -6.76 -27.39 -13.74
CA SER A 29 -7.00 -25.94 -13.83
C SER A 29 -6.66 -25.14 -12.55
N GLU A 30 -5.91 -25.70 -11.60
CA GLU A 30 -5.58 -25.02 -10.33
C GLU A 30 -4.39 -24.06 -10.38
N GLN A 31 -3.48 -24.20 -11.37
CA GLN A 31 -2.26 -23.37 -11.48
C GLN A 31 -2.36 -22.01 -12.21
N PRO A 32 -3.30 -21.75 -13.15
CA PRO A 32 -3.41 -20.44 -13.80
C PRO A 32 -4.03 -19.40 -12.86
N ARG A 33 -5.04 -19.80 -12.10
CA ARG A 33 -5.85 -18.91 -11.25
C ARG A 33 -5.03 -18.31 -10.10
N SER A 34 -4.08 -19.07 -9.54
CA SER A 34 -3.23 -18.58 -8.44
C SER A 34 -2.13 -17.63 -8.92
N ARG A 35 -1.55 -17.84 -10.11
CA ARG A 35 -0.52 -16.94 -10.67
C ARG A 35 -1.10 -15.63 -11.17
N ASP A 36 -2.29 -15.66 -11.77
CA ASP A 36 -2.99 -14.45 -12.18
C ASP A 36 -3.43 -13.67 -10.95
N TRP A 37 -4.02 -14.29 -9.92
CA TRP A 37 -4.32 -13.67 -8.62
C TRP A 37 -3.09 -13.07 -7.93
N LEU A 38 -1.97 -13.80 -7.88
CA LEU A 38 -0.74 -13.29 -7.26
C LEU A 38 -0.15 -12.15 -8.06
N TYR A 39 -0.24 -12.18 -9.39
CA TYR A 39 0.23 -11.10 -10.26
C TYR A 39 -0.68 -9.86 -10.16
N GLU A 40 -1.99 -10.05 -10.04
CA GLU A 40 -3.03 -9.03 -9.86
C GLU A 40 -2.90 -8.35 -8.49
N SER A 41 -2.75 -9.14 -7.43
CA SER A 41 -2.42 -8.71 -6.07
C SER A 41 -1.06 -8.01 -6.04
N TYR A 42 -0.08 -8.49 -6.80
CA TYR A 42 1.24 -7.86 -6.91
C TYR A 42 1.21 -6.52 -7.65
N TYR A 43 0.43 -6.37 -8.72
CA TYR A 43 0.31 -5.12 -9.48
C TYR A 43 -0.50 -4.07 -8.71
N CYS A 44 -1.58 -4.49 -8.04
CA CYS A 44 -2.35 -3.66 -7.12
C CYS A 44 -1.48 -3.17 -5.94
N MET A 45 -0.69 -4.06 -5.33
CA MET A 45 0.22 -3.71 -4.23
C MET A 45 1.45 -2.90 -4.72
N SER A 46 1.87 -3.06 -5.97
CA SER A 46 2.92 -2.25 -6.60
C SER A 46 2.49 -0.80 -6.82
N GLN A 47 1.18 -0.54 -6.98
CA GLN A 47 0.63 0.82 -6.99
C GLN A 47 0.55 1.43 -5.57
N GLN A 48 0.64 0.60 -4.52
CA GLN A 48 0.76 1.01 -3.12
C GLN A 48 2.21 1.27 -2.68
N HIS A 49 3.20 0.87 -3.48
CA HIS A 49 4.62 1.22 -3.30
C HIS A 49 4.87 2.73 -3.18
N PRO A 50 4.34 3.62 -4.06
CA PRO A 50 4.49 5.07 -3.89
C PRO A 50 3.85 5.61 -2.61
N LEU A 51 2.74 5.03 -2.14
CA LEU A 51 2.10 5.45 -0.88
C LEU A 51 2.93 5.07 0.34
N LEU A 52 3.53 3.87 0.35
CA LEU A 52 4.42 3.44 1.44
C LEU A 52 5.70 4.27 1.47
N VAL A 53 6.27 4.61 0.30
CA VAL A 53 7.42 5.52 0.19
C VAL A 53 7.04 6.91 0.71
N PHE A 54 5.88 7.44 0.30
CA PHE A 54 5.38 8.74 0.77
C PHE A 54 5.17 8.75 2.28
N LEU A 55 4.59 7.68 2.85
CA LEU A 55 4.45 7.51 4.29
C LEU A 55 5.81 7.54 5.00
N LEU A 56 6.77 6.74 4.53
CA LEU A 56 8.10 6.71 5.13
C LEU A 56 8.76 8.09 5.07
N LEU A 57 8.62 8.83 3.96
CA LEU A 57 9.13 10.20 3.86
C LEU A 57 8.46 11.15 4.87
N ILE A 58 7.14 11.07 5.04
CA ILE A 58 6.42 11.88 6.04
C ILE A 58 6.91 11.56 7.45
N VAL A 59 6.99 10.26 7.80
CA VAL A 59 7.41 9.83 9.14
C VAL A 59 8.87 10.19 9.42
N MET A 60 9.74 10.05 8.43
CA MET A 60 11.13 10.51 8.50
C MET A 60 11.20 12.02 8.72
N GLY A 61 10.47 12.81 7.92
CA GLY A 61 10.40 14.26 8.07
C GLY A 61 9.90 14.70 9.45
N ALA A 62 8.87 14.03 9.97
CA ALA A 62 8.35 14.28 11.31
C ALA A 62 9.38 13.93 12.40
N CYS A 63 10.08 12.79 12.29
CA CYS A 63 11.14 12.42 13.24
C CYS A 63 12.31 13.40 13.21
N LEU A 64 12.74 13.85 12.02
CA LEU A 64 13.75 14.90 11.86
C LEU A 64 13.29 16.23 12.49
N ALA A 65 12.03 16.62 12.26
CA ALA A 65 11.48 17.85 12.83
C ALA A 65 11.41 17.77 14.36
N LEU A 66 10.99 16.64 14.93
CA LEU A 66 10.98 16.43 16.39
C LEU A 66 12.39 16.50 16.99
N LEU A 67 13.39 15.92 16.32
CA LEU A 67 14.79 16.07 16.75
C LEU A 67 15.27 17.52 16.66
N ALA A 68 14.97 18.20 15.55
CA ALA A 68 15.36 19.59 15.36
C ALA A 68 14.73 20.50 16.42
N VAL A 69 13.45 20.29 16.74
CA VAL A 69 12.75 21.00 17.83
C VAL A 69 13.37 20.67 19.17
N PHE A 70 13.66 19.41 19.46
CA PHE A 70 14.30 19.01 20.72
C PHE A 70 15.67 19.68 20.91
N PHE A 71 16.53 19.68 19.88
CA PHE A 71 17.80 20.39 19.91
C PHE A 71 17.64 21.91 20.01
N ALA A 72 16.64 22.49 19.34
CA ALA A 72 16.38 23.93 19.37
C ALA A 72 15.81 24.40 20.71
N SER A 73 15.03 23.56 21.39
CA SER A 73 14.45 23.86 22.70
C SER A 73 15.45 23.72 23.85
N GLY A 74 16.63 23.12 23.62
CA GLY A 74 17.71 23.06 24.61
C GLY A 74 17.33 22.38 25.92
N LEU A 75 16.40 21.41 25.89
CA LEU A 75 15.97 20.68 27.08
C LEU A 75 17.16 19.93 27.70
N GLU A 76 17.19 19.89 29.04
CA GLU A 76 18.23 19.18 29.79
C GLU A 76 18.25 17.70 29.39
N ILE A 77 19.43 17.24 28.95
CA ILE A 77 19.61 15.96 28.28
C ILE A 77 19.40 14.79 29.27
N ASP A 78 19.66 15.01 30.56
CA ASP A 78 19.63 13.97 31.60
C ASP A 78 18.23 13.34 31.83
N ASP A 79 17.15 14.11 31.72
CA ASP A 79 15.78 13.58 31.92
C ASP A 79 15.16 13.00 30.64
N HIS A 80 15.72 13.33 29.47
CA HIS A 80 15.14 12.99 28.16
C HIS A 80 16.04 12.07 27.30
N VAL A 81 17.04 11.42 27.90
CA VAL A 81 17.96 10.50 27.21
C VAL A 81 17.20 9.41 26.44
N ALA A 82 16.13 8.85 27.00
CA ALA A 82 15.34 7.81 26.33
C ALA A 82 14.66 8.31 25.04
N PHE A 83 14.20 9.56 25.03
CA PHE A 83 13.66 10.20 23.82
C PHE A 83 14.78 10.48 22.81
N LEU A 84 15.91 11.02 23.27
CA LEU A 84 17.09 11.31 22.45
C LEU A 84 17.72 10.06 21.84
N ILE A 85 17.62 8.89 22.46
CA ILE A 85 18.08 7.62 21.87
C ILE A 85 17.03 7.04 20.93
N THR A 86 15.76 7.07 21.32
CA THR A 86 14.73 6.33 20.57
C THR A 86 14.34 7.03 19.27
N VAL A 87 14.24 8.36 19.24
CA VAL A 87 13.86 9.08 18.01
C VAL A 87 14.91 8.92 16.89
N PRO A 88 16.23 9.07 17.13
CA PRO A 88 17.24 8.78 16.12
C PRO A 88 17.31 7.30 15.74
N THR A 89 17.09 6.39 16.69
CA THR A 89 17.05 4.95 16.40
C THR A 89 15.87 4.61 15.48
N ALA A 90 14.68 5.15 15.75
CA ALA A 90 13.52 4.99 14.89
C ALA A 90 13.76 5.58 13.49
N LEU A 91 14.38 6.77 13.42
CA LEU A 91 14.78 7.40 12.16
C LEU A 91 15.77 6.53 11.37
N ALA A 92 16.76 5.92 12.04
CA ALA A 92 17.69 4.98 11.39
C ALA A 92 16.96 3.72 10.87
N ILE A 93 16.02 3.18 11.64
CA ILE A 93 15.18 2.04 11.22
C ILE A 93 14.35 2.41 10.00
N PHE A 94 13.65 3.54 10.01
CA PHE A 94 12.84 4.00 8.88
C PHE A 94 13.69 4.29 7.63
N PHE A 95 14.89 4.86 7.80
CA PHE A 95 15.85 5.04 6.71
C PHE A 95 16.30 3.70 6.13
N ALA A 96 16.64 2.72 6.98
CA ALA A 96 16.99 1.38 6.54
C ALA A 96 15.84 0.72 5.76
N ILE A 97 14.60 0.84 6.25
CA ILE A 97 13.40 0.35 5.56
C ILE A 97 13.24 1.07 4.21
N PHE A 98 13.44 2.38 4.15
CA PHE A 98 13.36 3.16 2.91
C PHE A 98 14.33 2.63 1.84
N ILE A 99 15.60 2.40 2.20
CA ILE A 99 16.59 1.80 1.30
C ILE A 99 16.16 0.40 0.85
N LEU A 100 15.60 -0.39 1.77
CA LEU A 100 15.16 -1.75 1.49
C LEU A 100 13.91 -1.81 0.59
N VAL A 101 13.05 -0.79 0.67
CA VAL A 101 11.89 -0.57 -0.22
C VAL A 101 12.33 -0.20 -1.64
N CYS A 102 13.48 0.49 -1.79
CA CYS A 102 14.08 0.72 -3.11
C CYS A 102 14.56 -0.58 -3.77
N ILE A 103 14.74 -1.66 -3.01
CA ILE A 103 15.10 -2.97 -3.53
C ILE A 103 13.82 -3.79 -3.76
N GLU A 104 13.27 -3.70 -4.98
CA GLU A 104 12.01 -4.35 -5.37
C GLU A 104 11.98 -5.87 -5.08
N SER A 105 13.12 -6.54 -5.16
CA SER A 105 13.24 -7.99 -4.94
C SER A 105 13.04 -8.40 -3.48
N VAL A 106 13.48 -7.56 -2.53
CA VAL A 106 13.38 -7.80 -1.08
C VAL A 106 12.05 -7.29 -0.54
N PHE A 107 11.59 -6.14 -1.04
CA PHE A 107 10.30 -5.55 -0.71
C PHE A 107 9.16 -6.57 -0.79
N LYS A 108 9.09 -7.32 -1.90
CA LYS A 108 8.13 -8.41 -2.13
C LYS A 108 7.99 -9.40 -0.97
N LYS A 109 9.12 -9.85 -0.41
CA LYS A 109 9.16 -10.92 0.58
C LYS A 109 8.97 -10.40 2.00
N LEU A 110 9.41 -9.17 2.25
CA LEU A 110 9.47 -8.58 3.59
C LEU A 110 8.43 -7.47 3.84
N LEU A 111 7.58 -7.12 2.86
CA LEU A 111 6.56 -6.06 2.99
C LEU A 111 5.69 -6.22 4.23
N ARG A 112 5.23 -7.44 4.54
CA ARG A 112 4.45 -7.70 5.76
C ARG A 112 5.26 -7.40 7.04
N ILE A 113 6.54 -7.78 7.04
CA ILE A 113 7.45 -7.52 8.17
C ILE A 113 7.73 -6.02 8.29
N PHE A 114 7.96 -5.30 7.20
CA PHE A 114 8.14 -3.85 7.22
C PHE A 114 6.90 -3.13 7.75
N SER A 115 5.71 -3.53 7.29
CA SER A 115 4.45 -2.97 7.78
C SER A 115 4.31 -3.15 9.29
N LEU A 116 4.66 -4.33 9.81
CA LEU A 116 4.66 -4.59 11.25
C LEU A 116 5.70 -3.75 12.00
N VAL A 117 6.94 -3.66 11.49
CA VAL A 117 8.00 -2.87 12.11
C VAL A 117 7.61 -1.39 12.14
N VAL A 118 7.10 -0.84 11.04
CA VAL A 118 6.65 0.56 10.97
C VAL A 118 5.53 0.81 11.96
N TRP A 119 4.55 -0.09 12.05
CA TRP A 119 3.47 0.03 13.03
C TRP A 119 3.99 0.01 14.48
N VAL A 120 4.84 -0.95 14.84
CA VAL A 120 5.43 -1.03 16.19
C VAL A 120 6.24 0.22 16.51
N CYS A 121 7.04 0.72 15.56
CA CYS A 121 7.81 1.95 15.74
C CYS A 121 6.89 3.17 15.95
N LEU A 122 5.82 3.33 15.15
CA LEU A 122 4.86 4.44 15.32
C LEU A 122 4.18 4.39 16.69
N VAL A 123 3.78 3.20 17.15
CA VAL A 123 3.18 2.99 18.46
C VAL A 123 4.18 3.31 19.58
N ALA A 124 5.41 2.81 19.48
CA ALA A 124 6.47 3.09 20.45
C ALA A 124 6.79 4.58 20.55
N MET A 125 6.88 5.28 19.41
CA MET A 125 7.05 6.73 19.34
C MET A 125 5.90 7.47 20.01
N GLY A 126 4.65 7.02 19.82
CA GLY A 126 3.48 7.59 20.49
C GLY A 126 3.51 7.45 22.00
N TYR A 127 3.94 6.29 22.51
CA TYR A 127 4.10 6.08 23.95
C TYR A 127 5.22 6.93 24.54
N LEU A 128 6.34 7.08 23.85
CA LEU A 128 7.41 7.98 24.29
C LEU A 128 6.94 9.43 24.34
N PHE A 129 6.18 9.87 23.34
CA PHE A 129 5.60 11.21 23.35
C PHE A 129 4.64 11.40 24.54
N MET A 130 3.85 10.37 24.87
CA MET A 130 2.97 10.40 26.04
C MET A 130 3.74 10.43 27.37
N CYS A 131 4.86 9.71 27.49
CA CYS A 131 5.66 9.66 28.72
C CYS A 131 6.51 10.92 28.95
N PHE A 132 6.99 11.57 27.89
CA PHE A 132 7.91 12.71 27.98
C PHE A 132 7.25 14.06 27.62
N GLY A 133 6.03 14.06 27.10
CA GLY A 133 5.27 15.27 26.77
C GLY A 133 4.63 15.91 28.01
N GLY A 134 5.44 16.42 28.94
CA GLY A 134 5.04 16.89 30.26
C GLY A 134 3.96 17.99 30.34
N ILE A 135 3.45 18.51 29.21
CA ILE A 135 2.37 19.53 29.16
C ILE A 135 1.41 19.30 27.97
N MET A 136 1.37 18.10 27.37
CA MET A 136 0.47 17.88 26.23
C MET A 136 -0.98 17.76 26.71
N CYS A 137 -1.86 18.58 26.13
CA CYS A 137 -3.28 18.59 26.46
C CYS A 137 -3.87 17.16 26.31
N PRO A 138 -4.82 16.70 27.15
CA PRO A 138 -5.40 15.36 27.06
C PRO A 138 -5.96 15.01 25.67
N TRP A 139 -6.39 16.04 24.93
CA TRP A 139 -6.88 15.94 23.56
C TRP A 139 -5.79 15.68 22.51
N ASP A 140 -4.58 16.17 22.73
CA ASP A 140 -3.46 15.97 21.80
C ASP A 140 -2.95 14.53 21.87
N GLN A 141 -2.99 13.94 23.07
CA GLN A 141 -2.70 12.53 23.30
C GLN A 141 -3.62 11.62 22.47
N VAL A 142 -4.95 11.79 22.55
CA VAL A 142 -5.91 10.94 21.82
C VAL A 142 -5.78 11.13 20.31
N SER A 143 -5.51 12.37 19.87
CA SER A 143 -5.37 12.72 18.45
C SER A 143 -4.17 12.03 17.79
N PHE A 144 -3.05 11.89 18.51
CA PHE A 144 -1.87 11.18 18.00
C PHE A 144 -2.16 9.69 17.75
N PHE A 145 -2.83 9.01 18.69
CA PHE A 145 -3.18 7.60 18.51
C PHE A 145 -4.23 7.39 17.40
N LEU A 146 -5.16 8.34 17.22
CA LEU A 146 -6.05 8.34 16.06
C LEU A 146 -5.31 8.50 14.74
N PHE A 147 -4.29 9.35 14.69
CA PHE A 147 -3.44 9.50 13.52
C PHE A 147 -2.72 8.19 13.17
N ILE A 148 -2.16 7.48 14.17
CA ILE A 148 -1.56 6.16 13.96
C ILE A 148 -2.58 5.18 13.37
N ILE A 149 -3.80 5.14 13.90
CA ILE A 149 -4.87 4.27 13.40
C ILE A 149 -5.18 4.60 11.95
N PHE A 150 -5.34 5.89 11.60
CA PHE A 150 -5.59 6.31 10.23
C PHE A 150 -4.44 5.93 9.28
N VAL A 151 -3.18 6.10 9.70
CA VAL A 151 -1.99 5.69 8.95
C VAL A 151 -1.94 4.18 8.73
N VAL A 152 -2.28 3.37 9.74
CA VAL A 152 -2.39 1.91 9.65
C VAL A 152 -3.42 1.47 8.60
N TYR A 153 -4.54 2.19 8.50
CA TYR A 153 -5.59 1.87 7.54
C TYR A 153 -5.30 2.37 6.12
N THR A 154 -4.77 3.59 5.98
CA THR A 154 -4.68 4.27 4.68
C THR A 154 -3.34 4.11 3.98
N MET A 155 -2.25 3.94 4.73
CA MET A 155 -0.90 3.99 4.19
C MET A 155 -0.12 2.69 4.38
N LEU A 156 -0.43 1.90 5.42
CA LEU A 156 0.22 0.60 5.62
C LEU A 156 -0.42 -0.49 4.74
N PRO A 157 0.38 -1.32 4.06
CA PRO A 157 -0.08 -2.38 3.17
C PRO A 157 -0.47 -3.64 3.95
N PHE A 158 -1.29 -3.48 4.99
CA PHE A 158 -1.91 -4.59 5.71
C PHE A 158 -3.10 -5.16 4.95
N ASN A 159 -3.42 -6.43 5.18
CA ASN A 159 -4.74 -6.94 4.84
C ASN A 159 -5.81 -6.22 5.68
N MET A 160 -7.07 -6.22 5.25
CA MET A 160 -8.18 -5.67 6.03
C MET A 160 -8.22 -6.20 7.47
N ARG A 161 -8.04 -7.51 7.64
CA ARG A 161 -8.00 -8.17 8.96
C ARG A 161 -6.83 -7.70 9.82
N ASP A 162 -5.64 -7.66 9.25
CA ASP A 162 -4.42 -7.29 9.96
C ASP A 162 -4.47 -5.81 10.40
N ALA A 163 -5.04 -4.93 9.57
CA ALA A 163 -5.24 -3.52 9.93
C ALA A 163 -6.24 -3.35 11.08
N ILE A 164 -7.35 -4.11 11.06
CA ILE A 164 -8.33 -4.10 12.16
C ILE A 164 -7.69 -4.59 13.46
N ILE A 165 -6.90 -5.67 13.41
CA ILE A 165 -6.22 -6.20 14.59
C ILE A 165 -5.21 -5.16 15.11
N ALA A 166 -4.37 -4.60 14.24
CA ALA A 166 -3.36 -3.61 14.61
C ALA A 166 -4.00 -2.35 15.23
N SER A 167 -5.08 -1.85 14.64
CA SER A 167 -5.77 -0.66 15.14
C SER A 167 -6.49 -0.91 16.47
N VAL A 168 -7.15 -2.06 16.62
CA VAL A 168 -7.78 -2.45 17.89
C VAL A 168 -6.73 -2.64 18.98
N LEU A 169 -5.57 -3.22 18.67
CA LEU A 169 -4.44 -3.34 19.59
C LEU A 169 -3.90 -1.96 19.99
N THR A 170 -3.73 -1.04 19.05
CA THR A 170 -3.31 0.34 19.35
C THR A 170 -4.34 1.08 20.22
N SER A 171 -5.63 1.01 19.90
CA SER A 171 -6.69 1.64 20.70
C SER A 171 -6.81 1.04 22.10
N SER A 172 -6.84 -0.30 22.20
CA SER A 172 -6.98 -0.99 23.50
C SER A 172 -5.78 -0.74 24.40
N SER A 173 -4.57 -0.81 23.87
CA SER A 173 -3.36 -0.50 24.64
C SER A 173 -3.38 0.94 25.16
N HIS A 174 -3.76 1.92 24.34
CA HIS A 174 -3.91 3.31 24.79
C HIS A 174 -4.98 3.44 25.88
N THR A 175 -6.16 2.84 25.69
CA THR A 175 -7.24 2.89 26.69
C THR A 175 -6.84 2.25 28.01
N ILE A 176 -6.08 1.14 27.98
CA ILE A 176 -5.58 0.47 29.18
C ILE A 176 -4.55 1.35 29.89
N VAL A 177 -3.56 1.89 29.17
CA VAL A 177 -2.54 2.74 29.78
C VAL A 177 -3.14 4.01 30.36
N LEU A 178 -4.05 4.66 29.63
CA LEU A 178 -4.81 5.80 30.12
C LEU A 178 -5.62 5.43 31.38
N SER A 179 -6.31 4.29 31.36
CA SER A 179 -7.10 3.82 32.51
C SER A 179 -6.23 3.57 33.74
N ILE A 180 -5.04 2.97 33.60
CA ILE A 180 -4.10 2.73 34.70
C ILE A 180 -3.54 4.05 35.24
N CYS A 181 -3.11 4.96 34.35
CA CYS A 181 -2.60 6.27 34.75
C CYS A 181 -3.65 7.06 35.53
N LEU A 182 -4.91 7.08 35.06
CA LEU A 182 -5.97 7.83 35.74
C LEU A 182 -6.44 7.15 37.04
N SER A 183 -6.42 5.81 37.11
CA SER A 183 -6.72 5.06 38.34
C SER A 183 -5.71 5.31 39.45
N THR A 184 -4.44 5.51 39.08
CA THR A 184 -3.36 5.79 40.05
C THR A 184 -3.48 7.19 40.66
N THR A 185 -4.13 8.12 39.97
CA THR A 185 -4.20 9.55 40.36
C THR A 185 -5.42 9.89 41.25
N ALA A 186 -6.26 8.93 41.63
CA ALA A 186 -7.39 9.11 42.57
C ALA A 186 -8.33 10.30 42.25
N ILE A 187 -8.54 10.61 40.97
CA ILE A 187 -9.46 11.66 40.53
C ILE A 187 -10.90 11.09 40.53
N ILE A 188 -11.85 11.91 41.00
CA ILE A 188 -13.31 11.67 41.10
C ILE A 188 -13.81 10.70 40.01
N THR A 189 -14.25 9.52 40.44
CA THR A 189 -14.55 8.34 39.61
C THR A 189 -15.58 8.57 38.51
N GLU A 190 -16.50 9.54 38.67
CA GLU A 190 -17.55 9.78 37.68
C GLU A 190 -17.05 10.46 36.41
N HIS A 191 -16.20 11.50 36.52
CA HIS A 191 -15.65 12.18 35.35
C HIS A 191 -14.72 11.28 34.53
N LEU A 192 -14.05 10.35 35.21
CA LEU A 192 -13.16 9.36 34.60
C LEU A 192 -13.91 8.43 33.62
N VAL A 193 -15.08 7.93 34.02
CA VAL A 193 -15.88 7.01 33.19
C VAL A 193 -16.34 7.71 31.92
N TRP A 194 -16.83 8.95 32.02
CA TRP A 194 -17.25 9.72 30.86
C TRP A 194 -16.10 10.05 29.91
N GLN A 195 -14.90 10.32 30.43
CA GLN A 195 -13.72 10.56 29.61
C GLN A 195 -13.24 9.30 28.87
N ILE A 196 -13.22 8.14 29.55
CA ILE A 196 -12.88 6.85 28.92
C ILE A 196 -13.93 6.50 27.85
N LEU A 197 -15.22 6.72 28.14
CA LEU A 197 -16.30 6.46 27.19
C LEU A 197 -16.19 7.35 25.95
N ALA A 198 -15.93 8.64 26.12
CA ALA A 198 -15.70 9.56 25.00
C ALA A 198 -14.52 9.11 24.14
N ASN A 199 -13.40 8.73 24.75
CA ASN A 199 -12.23 8.23 24.03
C ASN A 199 -12.52 6.90 23.30
N ALA A 200 -13.31 6.01 23.91
CA ALA A 200 -13.74 4.78 23.26
C ALA A 200 -14.61 5.05 22.02
N ILE A 201 -15.57 5.98 22.11
CA ILE A 201 -16.40 6.39 20.97
C ILE A 201 -15.55 6.96 19.84
N ILE A 202 -14.58 7.83 20.19
CA ILE A 202 -13.65 8.43 19.23
C ILE A 202 -12.83 7.34 18.53
N PHE A 203 -12.29 6.36 19.26
CA PHE A 203 -11.56 5.25 18.65
C PHE A 203 -12.45 4.38 17.77
N ILE A 204 -13.68 4.05 18.18
CA ILE A 204 -14.62 3.28 17.35
C ILE A 204 -14.91 4.04 16.05
N CYS A 205 -15.19 5.34 16.14
CA CYS A 205 -15.42 6.20 14.99
C CYS A 205 -14.20 6.24 14.06
N GLY A 206 -13.00 6.44 14.61
CA GLY A 206 -11.76 6.46 13.84
C GLY A 206 -11.45 5.12 13.15
N ASN A 207 -11.73 4.00 13.83
CA ASN A 207 -11.59 2.66 13.24
C ASN A 207 -12.58 2.45 12.08
N LEU A 208 -13.84 2.86 12.24
CA LEU A 208 -14.85 2.76 11.18
C LEU A 208 -14.49 3.64 9.97
N ALA A 209 -14.11 4.89 10.21
CA ALA A 209 -13.67 5.81 9.16
C ALA A 209 -12.41 5.28 8.44
N GLY A 210 -11.43 4.75 9.19
CA GLY A 210 -10.24 4.13 8.63
C GLY A 210 -10.55 2.89 7.78
N ALA A 211 -11.41 1.99 8.28
CA ALA A 211 -11.85 0.81 7.54
C ALA A 211 -12.62 1.20 6.26
N TYR A 212 -13.49 2.20 6.35
CA TYR A 212 -14.21 2.75 5.20
C TYR A 212 -13.27 3.34 4.16
N HIS A 213 -12.30 4.16 4.57
CA HIS A 213 -11.27 4.71 3.68
C HIS A 213 -10.43 3.63 3.02
N LYS A 214 -10.03 2.61 3.78
CA LYS A 214 -9.28 1.47 3.25
C LYS A 214 -10.10 0.70 2.21
N HIS A 215 -11.38 0.50 2.47
CA HIS A 215 -12.29 -0.17 1.55
C HIS A 215 -12.49 0.63 0.27
N LEU A 216 -12.72 1.94 0.39
CA LEU A 216 -12.81 2.83 -0.77
C LEU A 216 -11.53 2.83 -1.61
N MET A 217 -10.36 2.87 -0.97
CA MET A 217 -9.07 2.82 -1.66
C MET A 217 -8.92 1.49 -2.43
N GLU A 218 -9.28 0.37 -1.81
CA GLU A 218 -9.22 -0.96 -2.44
C GLU A 218 -10.19 -1.07 -3.63
N LEU A 219 -11.41 -0.54 -3.52
CA LEU A 219 -12.40 -0.51 -4.60
C LEU A 219 -11.93 0.38 -5.77
N ALA A 220 -11.43 1.58 -5.49
CA ALA A 220 -10.93 2.50 -6.52
C ALA A 220 -9.75 1.89 -7.29
N LEU A 221 -8.88 1.19 -6.57
CA LEU A 221 -7.71 0.52 -7.13
C LEU A 221 -8.10 -0.68 -8.00
N GLN A 222 -9.07 -1.49 -7.55
CA GLN A 222 -9.64 -2.58 -8.35
C GLN A 222 -10.32 -2.10 -9.63
N GLN A 223 -11.08 -0.99 -9.55
CA GLN A 223 -11.75 -0.41 -10.71
C GLN A 223 -10.73 0.09 -11.75
N THR A 224 -9.71 0.83 -11.30
CA THR A 224 -8.62 1.33 -12.17
C THR A 224 -7.84 0.19 -12.84
N TYR A 225 -7.62 -0.91 -12.11
CA TYR A 225 -7.00 -2.11 -12.66
C TYR A 225 -7.85 -2.74 -13.76
N GLN A 226 -9.14 -2.95 -13.51
CA GLN A 226 -10.07 -3.58 -14.45
C GLN A 226 -10.17 -2.78 -15.75
N ASP A 227 -10.23 -1.46 -15.65
CA ASP A 227 -10.26 -0.55 -16.80
C ASP A 227 -8.96 -0.64 -17.61
N THR A 228 -7.81 -0.71 -16.94
CA THR A 228 -6.51 -0.88 -17.58
C THR A 228 -6.41 -2.22 -18.32
N CYS A 229 -6.87 -3.31 -17.71
CA CYS A 229 -6.88 -4.63 -18.32
C CYS A 229 -7.83 -4.72 -19.52
N ASN A 230 -9.02 -4.14 -19.42
CA ASN A 230 -9.97 -4.06 -20.53
C ASN A 230 -9.38 -3.27 -21.71
N CYS A 231 -8.69 -2.15 -21.43
CA CYS A 231 -7.99 -1.36 -22.43
C CYS A 231 -6.85 -2.13 -23.10
N ILE A 232 -6.00 -2.82 -22.32
CA ILE A 232 -4.90 -3.63 -22.84
C ILE A 232 -5.42 -4.79 -23.69
N LYS A 233 -6.45 -5.51 -23.23
CA LYS A 233 -7.08 -6.60 -23.99
C LYS A 233 -7.60 -6.12 -25.33
N SER A 234 -8.26 -4.95 -25.33
CA SER A 234 -8.79 -4.32 -26.55
C SER A 234 -7.67 -3.89 -27.50
N ARG A 235 -6.60 -3.28 -26.97
CA ARG A 235 -5.39 -2.93 -27.73
C ARG A 235 -4.74 -4.14 -28.38
N ILE A 236 -4.59 -5.26 -27.65
CA ILE A 236 -3.98 -6.49 -28.18
C ILE A 236 -4.84 -7.09 -29.29
N LYS A 237 -6.18 -7.10 -29.13
CA LYS A 237 -7.11 -7.55 -30.16
C LYS A 237 -6.98 -6.72 -31.44
N LEU A 238 -6.96 -5.40 -31.30
CA LEU A 238 -6.78 -4.47 -32.42
C LEU A 238 -5.43 -4.63 -33.11
N GLU A 239 -4.33 -4.84 -32.37
CA GLU A 239 -3.01 -5.12 -32.92
C GLU A 239 -2.96 -6.45 -33.69
N PHE A 240 -3.70 -7.46 -33.22
CA PHE A 240 -3.83 -8.74 -33.92
C PHE A 240 -4.61 -8.59 -35.22
N GLU A 241 -5.77 -7.93 -35.18
CA GLU A 241 -6.58 -7.62 -36.38
C GLU A 241 -5.78 -6.78 -37.39
N LYS A 242 -5.01 -5.79 -36.93
CA LYS A 242 -4.13 -4.99 -37.78
C LYS A 242 -3.01 -5.81 -38.42
N ARG A 243 -2.38 -6.76 -37.69
CA ARG A 243 -1.38 -7.66 -38.28
C ARG A 243 -1.98 -8.65 -39.27
N GLN A 244 -3.21 -9.11 -39.05
CA GLN A 244 -3.95 -9.92 -40.02
C GLN A 244 -4.22 -9.13 -41.29
N GLN A 245 -4.67 -7.87 -41.18
CA GLN A 245 -4.89 -7.01 -42.35
C GLN A 245 -3.59 -6.67 -43.09
N VAL A 246 -2.48 -6.41 -42.37
CA VAL A 246 -1.16 -6.16 -42.99
C VAL A 246 -0.56 -7.42 -43.61
N LYS A 247 -0.85 -8.63 -43.11
CA LYS A 247 -0.48 -9.91 -43.76
C LYS A 247 -1.31 -10.19 -45.02
N LEU A 248 -2.55 -9.71 -45.11
CA LEU A 248 -3.37 -9.81 -46.32
C LEU A 248 -3.01 -8.74 -47.38
N LEU A 249 -2.52 -7.57 -46.95
CA LEU A 249 -2.15 -6.47 -47.85
C LEU A 249 -1.13 -6.84 -48.96
N PRO A 250 -0.08 -7.66 -48.75
CA PRO A 250 0.82 -8.08 -49.81
C PRO A 250 0.19 -9.08 -50.81
N TYR A 251 -0.96 -9.70 -50.51
CA TYR A 251 -1.71 -10.49 -51.49
C TYR A 251 -2.57 -9.62 -52.42
N LEU A 252 -2.99 -8.43 -51.98
CA LEU A 252 -3.66 -7.43 -52.83
C LEU A 252 -2.70 -6.52 -53.60
N GLY A 253 -1.45 -6.36 -53.13
CA GLY A 253 -0.40 -5.56 -53.80
C GLY A 253 -0.16 -5.93 -55.28
N PRO A 254 0.07 -7.22 -55.63
CA PRO A 254 0.22 -7.60 -57.03
C PRO A 254 -1.11 -7.50 -57.79
N PHE A 255 -2.27 -7.71 -57.16
CA PHE A 255 -3.57 -7.61 -57.85
C PHE A 255 -3.98 -6.17 -58.19
N CYS A 256 -3.76 -5.20 -57.29
CA CYS A 256 -4.05 -3.79 -57.56
C CYS A 256 -3.06 -3.18 -58.56
N CYS A 257 -1.78 -3.59 -58.51
CA CYS A 257 -0.78 -3.16 -59.49
C CYS A 257 -1.02 -3.79 -60.88
N PHE A 258 -1.50 -5.04 -60.95
CA PHE A 258 -1.86 -5.71 -62.22
C PHE A 258 -3.15 -5.14 -62.84
N SER A 259 -4.14 -4.77 -62.03
CA SER A 259 -5.38 -4.16 -62.52
C SER A 259 -5.15 -2.76 -63.10
N LYS A 260 -4.29 -1.93 -62.48
CA LYS A 260 -3.94 -0.62 -63.06
C LYS A 260 -3.09 -0.73 -64.33
N LYS A 261 -2.24 -1.75 -64.46
CA LYS A 261 -1.45 -1.96 -65.70
C LYS A 261 -2.31 -2.43 -66.88
N LYS A 262 -3.35 -3.23 -66.65
CA LYS A 262 -4.29 -3.66 -67.71
C LYS A 262 -5.18 -2.52 -68.23
N GLN A 263 -5.45 -1.50 -67.41
CA GLN A 263 -6.26 -0.35 -67.83
C GLN A 263 -5.46 0.69 -68.63
N PHE A 264 -4.14 0.75 -68.43
CA PHE A 264 -3.25 1.67 -69.17
C PHE A 264 -2.73 1.12 -70.51
N ILE A 265 -2.87 -0.19 -70.78
CA ILE A 265 -2.49 -0.83 -72.06
C ILE A 265 -3.70 -0.91 -73.03
N ARG A 266 -4.90 -0.51 -72.57
CA ARG A 266 -6.16 -0.60 -73.34
C ARG A 266 -6.77 0.77 -73.66
N ALA A 267 -6.00 1.84 -73.50
CA ALA A 267 -6.29 3.21 -73.96
C ALA A 267 -5.16 3.64 -74.90
#